data_AF-T0WMM9-F1
#
_entry.id   AF-T0WMM9-F1
#
_cell.length_a   1.000
_cell.length_b   1.000
_cell.length_c   1.000
_cell.angle_alpha   90.00
_cell.angle_beta   90.00
_cell.angle_gamma   90.00
#
_symmetry.space_group_name_H-M   'P 1'
#
loop_
_entity.id
_entity.type
_entity.pdbx_description
1 polymer ?
#
loop_
_entity_poly.entity_id
_entity_poly.type
_entity_poly.pdbx_seq_one_letter_code
_entity_poly.pdbx_strand_id
1 'polypeptide(L)'
;MSKIAFIGTGVMGAAMAGHLMDAGHDLIVYNRTKSKTDGLVARGAVYAENQQKAVSQADFVITIVGYPKDVREVYFGTEGIF
;
A
#
# COMPACT_ATOMS: atom_id res chain seq x y z
N MET A 1 14.82 -9.31 4.43
CA MET A 1 13.84 -8.25 4.69
C MET A 1 13.74 -7.42 3.42
N SER A 2 12.54 -7.22 2.91
CA SER A 2 12.28 -6.48 1.65
C SER A 2 11.34 -5.33 1.94
N LYS A 3 11.49 -4.23 1.18
CA LYS A 3 10.61 -3.07 1.28
C LYS A 3 9.45 -3.23 0.31
N ILE A 4 8.23 -3.25 0.82
CA ILE A 4 7.02 -3.54 0.06
C ILE A 4 6.11 -2.31 0.06
N ALA A 5 5.77 -1.81 -1.13
CA ALA A 5 4.69 -0.85 -1.30
C ALA A 5 3.35 -1.60 -1.34
N PHE A 6 2.44 -1.26 -0.44
CA PHE A 6 1.13 -1.88 -0.35
C PHE A 6 0.03 -0.83 -0.57
N ILE A 7 -0.62 -0.93 -1.74
CA ILE A 7 -1.62 0.02 -2.21
C ILE A 7 -3.01 -0.58 -2.00
N GLY A 8 -3.80 0.04 -1.12
CA GLY A 8 -5.13 -0.41 -0.75
C GLY A 8 -5.14 -1.17 0.57
N THR A 9 -5.55 -0.51 1.65
CA THR A 9 -5.57 -1.07 3.00
C THR A 9 -7.00 -1.22 3.52
N GLY A 10 -7.89 -1.73 2.67
CA GLY A 10 -9.24 -2.16 3.07
C GLY A 10 -9.20 -3.38 4.01
N VAL A 11 -10.35 -3.99 4.29
CA VAL A 11 -10.45 -5.14 5.23
C VAL A 11 -9.43 -6.24 4.91
N MET A 12 -9.40 -6.70 3.64
CA MET A 12 -8.48 -7.75 3.21
C MET A 12 -7.04 -7.25 3.12
N GLY A 13 -6.82 -6.06 2.54
CA GLY A 13 -5.48 -5.50 2.36
C GLY A 13 -4.75 -5.20 3.67
N ALA A 14 -5.47 -4.70 4.69
CA ALA A 14 -4.89 -4.46 6.00
C ALA A 14 -4.44 -5.75 6.69
N ALA A 15 -5.22 -6.84 6.59
CA ALA A 15 -4.83 -8.14 7.13
C ALA A 15 -3.59 -8.70 6.42
N MET A 16 -3.57 -8.65 5.08
CA MET A 16 -2.44 -9.12 4.27
C MET A 16 -1.15 -8.33 4.54
N ALA A 17 -1.22 -7.00 4.56
CA ALA A 17 -0.09 -6.13 4.88
C ALA A 17 0.42 -6.40 6.31
N GLY A 18 -0.50 -6.62 7.25
CA GLY A 18 -0.17 -7.01 8.62
C GLY A 18 0.66 -8.29 8.69
N HIS A 19 0.27 -9.35 7.97
CA HIS A 19 1.05 -10.59 7.93
C HIS A 19 2.44 -10.41 7.30
N LEU A 20 2.58 -9.55 6.30
CA LEU A 20 3.89 -9.22 5.73
C LEU A 20 4.78 -8.51 6.76
N MET A 21 4.22 -7.62 7.58
CA MET A 21 4.94 -7.01 8.70
C MET A 21 5.34 -8.05 9.75
N ASP A 22 4.44 -8.97 10.11
CA ASP A 22 4.72 -10.05 11.08
C ASP A 22 5.81 -11.01 10.59
N ALA A 23 5.93 -11.18 9.26
CA ALA A 23 7.01 -11.92 8.63
C ALA A 23 8.35 -11.14 8.55
N GLY A 24 8.40 -9.90 9.03
CA GLY A 24 9.60 -9.08 9.02
C GLY A 24 9.88 -8.43 7.66
N HIS A 25 8.87 -7.90 6.98
CA HIS A 25 9.05 -7.00 5.85
C HIS A 25 8.76 -5.54 6.26
N ASP A 26 9.43 -4.61 5.59
CA ASP A 26 9.15 -3.18 5.77
C ASP A 26 8.03 -2.77 4.83
N LEU A 27 6.97 -2.16 5.37
CA LEU A 27 5.79 -1.79 4.59
C LEU A 27 5.73 -0.27 4.40
N ILE A 28 5.57 0.16 3.14
CA ILE A 28 5.11 1.48 2.78
C ILE A 28 3.66 1.35 2.34
N VAL A 29 2.73 2.01 3.01
CA VAL A 29 1.29 1.84 2.80
C VAL A 29 0.66 3.10 2.24
N TYR A 30 -0.25 2.93 1.28
CA TYR A 30 -1.10 3.99 0.79
C TYR A 30 -2.54 3.50 0.62
N ASN A 31 -3.50 4.38 0.91
CA ASN A 31 -4.89 4.17 0.58
C ASN A 31 -5.57 5.52 0.32
N ARG A 32 -6.52 5.56 -0.62
CA ARG A 32 -7.29 6.77 -0.96
C ARG A 32 -7.90 7.45 0.27
N THR A 33 -8.42 6.65 1.20
CA THR A 33 -8.85 7.13 2.52
C THR A 33 -7.71 6.90 3.50
N LYS A 34 -7.00 7.97 3.89
CA LYS A 34 -5.82 7.91 4.75
C LYS A 34 -6.06 7.13 6.05
N SER A 35 -7.18 7.34 6.74
CA SER A 35 -7.45 6.67 8.03
C SER A 35 -7.50 5.13 7.96
N LYS A 36 -7.62 4.54 6.76
CA LYS A 36 -7.51 3.09 6.59
C LYS A 36 -6.08 2.56 6.70
N THR A 37 -5.06 3.43 6.77
CA THR A 37 -3.67 3.01 7.01
C THR A 37 -3.28 3.07 8.48
N ASP A 38 -4.05 3.77 9.32
CA ASP A 38 -3.68 4.09 10.71
C ASP A 38 -3.27 2.88 11.54
N GLY A 39 -4.01 1.76 11.42
CA GLY A 39 -3.70 0.53 12.16
C GLY A 39 -2.35 -0.11 11.76
N LEU A 40 -1.95 0.00 10.49
CA LEU A 40 -0.66 -0.48 10.02
C LEU A 40 0.45 0.49 10.41
N VAL A 41 0.19 1.80 10.34
CA VAL A 41 1.13 2.85 10.76
C VAL A 41 1.44 2.73 12.25
N ALA A 42 0.42 2.48 13.08
CA ALA A 42 0.61 2.22 14.51
C ALA A 42 1.49 0.99 14.80
N ARG A 43 1.59 0.05 13.85
CA ARG A 43 2.46 -1.12 13.91
C ARG A 43 3.84 -0.89 13.28
N GLY A 44 4.13 0.31 12.77
CA GLY A 44 5.42 0.67 12.19
C GLY A 44 5.46 0.75 10.66
N ALA A 45 4.34 0.58 9.95
CA ALA A 45 4.31 0.84 8.51
C ALA A 45 4.49 2.34 8.22
N VAL A 46 5.16 2.66 7.12
CA VAL A 46 5.35 4.05 6.68
C VAL A 46 4.20 4.45 5.78
N TYR A 47 3.46 5.51 6.14
CA TYR A 47 2.45 6.07 5.24
C TYR A 47 3.10 6.88 4.11
N ALA A 48 2.66 6.65 2.87
CA ALA A 48 3.01 7.50 1.73
C ALA A 48 1.85 8.45 1.38
N GLU A 49 2.16 9.68 0.96
CA GLU A 49 1.14 10.68 0.60
C GLU A 49 0.40 10.36 -0.71
N ASN A 50 1.06 9.64 -1.62
CA ASN A 50 0.48 9.10 -2.84
C ASN A 50 1.17 7.79 -3.25
N GLN A 51 0.60 7.12 -4.24
CA GLN A 51 1.03 5.80 -4.72
C GLN A 51 2.43 5.85 -5.37
N GLN A 52 2.73 6.89 -6.15
CA GLN A 52 4.04 7.12 -6.75
C GLN A 52 5.15 7.17 -5.69
N LYS A 53 4.93 7.95 -4.62
CA LYS A 53 5.85 8.00 -3.48
C LYS A 53 5.99 6.64 -2.82
N ALA A 54 4.89 5.89 -2.66
CA ALA A 54 4.93 4.54 -2.09
C ALA A 54 5.84 3.59 -2.88
N VAL A 55 5.71 3.57 -4.21
CA VAL A 55 6.44 2.62 -5.07
C VAL A 55 7.89 3.02 -5.35
N SER A 56 8.21 4.31 -5.33
CA SER A 56 9.55 4.83 -5.68
C SER A 56 10.72 4.26 -4.86
N GLN A 57 10.46 3.68 -3.69
CA GLN A 57 11.48 3.14 -2.79
C GLN A 57 11.30 1.63 -2.51
N ALA A 58 10.35 0.97 -3.17
CA ALA A 58 9.98 -0.40 -2.85
C ALA A 58 10.63 -1.42 -3.80
N ASP A 59 11.01 -2.57 -3.25
CA ASP A 59 11.48 -3.74 -4.02
C ASP A 59 10.30 -4.43 -4.72
N PHE A 60 9.13 -4.42 -4.07
CA PHE A 60 7.90 -5.05 -4.54
C PHE A 60 6.70 -4.12 -4.36
N VAL A 61 5.75 -4.22 -5.29
CA VAL A 61 4.48 -3.48 -5.23
C VAL A 61 3.32 -4.47 -5.21
N ILE A 62 2.45 -4.34 -4.21
CA ILE A 62 1.22 -5.12 -4.07
C ILE A 62 0.04 -4.15 -4.10
N THR A 63 -0.95 -4.44 -4.93
CA THR A 63 -2.19 -3.66 -5.01
C THR A 63 -3.39 -4.53 -4.62
N ILE A 64 -4.30 -3.99 -3.82
CA ILE A 64 -5.55 -4.67 -3.49
C ILE A 64 -6.71 -3.67 -3.39
N VAL A 65 -7.46 -3.59 -4.48
CA VAL A 65 -8.48 -2.56 -4.70
C VAL A 65 -9.81 -3.17 -5.15
N GLY A 66 -10.89 -2.40 -5.04
CA GLY A 66 -12.26 -2.94 -5.10
C GLY A 66 -12.77 -3.23 -6.50
N TYR A 67 -12.53 -2.36 -7.47
CA TYR A 67 -13.12 -2.45 -8.80
C TYR A 67 -12.09 -2.33 -9.93
N PRO A 68 -12.38 -2.85 -11.14
CA PRO A 68 -11.49 -2.71 -12.30
C PRO A 68 -11.09 -1.27 -12.63
N LYS A 69 -11.97 -0.29 -12.36
CA LYS A 69 -11.64 1.14 -12.53
C LYS A 69 -10.58 1.61 -11.54
N ASP A 70 -10.61 1.14 -10.29
CA ASP A 70 -9.61 1.52 -9.28
C ASP A 70 -8.25 0.90 -9.64
N VAL A 71 -8.23 -0.30 -10.25
CA VAL A 71 -7.01 -0.89 -10.81
C VAL A 71 -6.42 0.02 -11.88
N ARG A 72 -7.22 0.45 -12.86
CA ARG A 72 -6.73 1.37 -13.90
C ARG A 72 -6.22 2.68 -13.33
N GLU A 73 -6.92 3.26 -12.36
CA GLU A 73 -6.52 4.50 -11.68
C GLU A 73 -5.19 4.32 -10.94
N VAL A 74 -5.00 3.19 -10.25
CA VAL A 74 -3.77 2.89 -9.51
C VAL A 74 -2.56 2.71 -10.43
N TYR A 75 -2.73 2.06 -11.58
CA TYR A 75 -1.62 1.79 -12.49
C TYR A 75 -1.36 2.91 -13.50
N PHE A 76 -2.39 3.58 -14.00
CA PHE A 76 -2.32 4.49 -15.15
C PHE A 76 -2.92 5.88 -14.88
N GLY A 77 -3.36 6.16 -13.66
CA GLY A 77 -3.84 7.50 -13.28
C GLY A 77 -2.70 8.51 -13.28
N THR A 78 -3.04 9.79 -13.10
CA THR A 78 -2.05 10.89 -13.03
C THR A 78 -1.01 10.68 -11.92
N GLU A 79 -1.42 10.08 -10.81
CA GLU A 79 -0.55 9.66 -9.72
C GLU A 79 -0.36 8.13 -9.67
N GLY A 80 -0.48 7.46 -10.82
CA GLY A 80 -0.38 6.02 -10.95
C GLY A 80 1.05 5.50 -10.73
N ILE A 81 1.16 4.19 -10.56
CA ILE A 81 2.44 3.49 -10.30
C ILE A 81 3.45 3.65 -11.45
N PHE A 82 2.98 3.91 -12.67
CA PHE A 82 3.80 4.08 -13.88
C PHE A 82 3.75 5.51 -14.42
#